data_AF-A0A317Z4J2-F1
#
_entry.id   AF-A0A317Z4J2-F1
#
_cell.length_a   1.000
_cell.length_b   1.000
_cell.length_c   1.000
_cell.angle_alpha   90.00
_cell.angle_beta   90.00
_cell.angle_gamma   90.00
#
_symmetry.space_group_name_H-M   'P 1'
#
loop_
_entity.id
_entity.type
_entity.pdbx_description
1 polymer ?
#
loop_
_entity_poly.entity_id
_entity_poly.type
_entity_poly.pdbx_seq_one_letter_code
_entity_poly.pdbx_strand_id
1 'polypeptide(L)'
;GFTWFSNNILSKPEFFIGIIVFIGYALLKKKLYECFAGFIKATVGYMILTVGAGGLVATFRPILAGLGERFGLKAAVIDPYFGLNAVDGALKSIGLTTSYTMLALLVGFLLNIVVVLLRKFTKIRTLFITGHVMVQQASTVTWIIFLAFPEYRNFVGAILVGIIVGLYWAVGSNLTVGPTQRLTNHSGFAIGHQQMFAIWIVDKIAPKIGNKEKNLDNIKLPKWLSIFHDNIVATGTLMLLFFGTILVILGEDFLRHLDPKKFPETLSFMTYVVSSSLSFAVYLAILMMGVRMFVAELTQSFQGISNKILPGSLPAVDCAASYNFTPQNAILFGFIFGSIGQFLTILGLLVFHSPVLIITGFVPVFFDNATIAVFANKVGG
;
A
#
# COMPACT_ATOMS: atom_id res chain seq x y z
N GLY A 1 22.16 -18.89 -14.42
CA GLY A 1 20.77 -19.10 -14.89
C GLY A 1 19.75 -18.64 -13.86
N PHE A 2 19.51 -19.45 -12.82
CA PHE A 2 18.45 -19.20 -11.83
C PHE A 2 18.63 -17.91 -11.01
N THR A 3 19.83 -17.61 -10.52
CA THR A 3 20.11 -16.38 -9.76
C THR A 3 19.83 -15.11 -10.58
N TRP A 4 20.15 -15.14 -11.87
CA TRP A 4 19.84 -14.04 -12.79
C TRP A 4 18.33 -13.88 -12.96
N PHE A 5 17.60 -14.97 -13.21
CA PHE A 5 16.14 -14.94 -13.36
C PHE A 5 15.44 -14.47 -12.08
N SER A 6 15.87 -14.97 -10.92
CA SER A 6 15.37 -14.54 -9.62
C SER A 6 15.57 -13.04 -9.40
N ASN A 7 16.78 -12.53 -9.65
CA ASN A 7 17.14 -11.14 -9.36
C ASN A 7 16.61 -10.12 -10.38
N ASN A 8 16.25 -10.56 -11.59
CA ASN A 8 15.83 -9.64 -12.66
C ASN A 8 14.35 -9.79 -13.04
N ILE A 9 13.72 -10.94 -12.76
CA ILE A 9 12.34 -11.21 -13.16
C ILE A 9 11.45 -11.44 -11.94
N LEU A 10 11.78 -12.39 -11.06
CA LEU A 10 10.92 -12.71 -9.91
C LEU A 10 10.94 -11.63 -8.82
N SER A 11 12.08 -10.98 -8.62
CA SER A 11 12.24 -9.87 -7.67
C SER A 11 11.61 -8.55 -8.13
N LYS A 12 11.17 -8.49 -9.39
CA LYS A 12 10.58 -7.31 -10.02
C LYS A 12 9.06 -7.49 -10.10
N PRO A 13 8.27 -6.81 -9.24
CA PRO A 13 6.83 -7.02 -9.16
C PRO A 13 6.11 -6.84 -10.51
N GLU A 14 6.55 -5.90 -11.34
CA GLU A 14 6.00 -5.64 -12.68
C GLU A 14 6.07 -6.86 -13.59
N PHE A 15 7.21 -7.54 -13.64
CA PHE A 15 7.40 -8.73 -14.47
C PHE A 15 6.72 -9.94 -13.86
N PHE A 16 6.76 -10.09 -12.54
CA PHE A 16 6.04 -11.16 -11.84
C PHE A 16 4.54 -11.11 -12.13
N ILE A 17 3.92 -9.93 -12.05
CA ILE A 17 2.50 -9.74 -12.39
C ILE A 17 2.25 -10.04 -13.87
N GLY A 18 3.09 -9.51 -14.77
CA GLY A 18 2.99 -9.80 -16.20
C GLY A 18 2.98 -11.30 -16.49
N ILE A 19 3.91 -12.05 -15.90
CA ILE A 19 4.04 -13.51 -16.07
C ILE A 19 2.80 -14.24 -15.53
N ILE A 20 2.30 -13.84 -14.35
CA ILE A 20 1.05 -14.40 -13.79
C ILE A 20 -0.10 -14.21 -14.78
N VAL A 21 -0.22 -13.02 -15.38
CA VAL A 21 -1.26 -12.73 -16.36
C VAL A 21 -1.10 -13.58 -17.62
N PHE A 22 0.12 -13.70 -18.14
CA PHE A 22 0.43 -14.54 -19.30
C PHE A 22 0.02 -16.00 -19.06
N ILE A 23 0.48 -16.57 -17.94
CA ILE A 23 0.19 -17.95 -17.55
C ILE A 23 -1.32 -18.14 -17.35
N GLY A 24 -1.97 -17.20 -16.68
CA GLY A 24 -3.41 -17.23 -16.47
C GLY A 24 -4.20 -17.29 -17.78
N TYR A 25 -3.85 -16.47 -18.77
CA TYR A 25 -4.47 -16.53 -20.09
C TYR A 25 -4.13 -17.78 -20.88
N ALA A 26 -2.90 -18.28 -20.79
CA ALA A 26 -2.52 -19.56 -21.40
C ALA A 26 -3.34 -20.72 -20.80
N LEU A 27 -3.59 -20.72 -19.49
CA LEU A 27 -4.44 -21.71 -18.82
C LEU A 27 -5.90 -21.64 -19.26
N LEU A 28 -6.38 -20.44 -19.60
CA LEU A 28 -7.69 -20.21 -20.23
C LEU A 28 -7.72 -20.58 -21.72
N LYS A 29 -6.62 -21.09 -22.28
CA LYS A 29 -6.48 -21.43 -23.71
C LYS A 29 -6.72 -20.23 -24.65
N LYS A 30 -6.43 -19.02 -24.20
CA LYS A 30 -6.42 -17.83 -25.06
C LYS A 30 -5.31 -17.95 -26.12
N LYS A 31 -5.47 -17.22 -27.23
CA LYS A 31 -4.46 -17.22 -28.31
C LYS A 31 -3.18 -16.55 -27.82
N LEU A 32 -2.02 -16.97 -28.34
CA LEU A 32 -0.71 -16.50 -27.86
C LEU A 32 -0.56 -14.97 -27.86
N TYR A 33 -1.10 -14.30 -28.88
CA TYR A 33 -1.07 -12.83 -28.97
C TYR A 33 -1.95 -12.15 -27.90
N GLU A 34 -3.01 -12.80 -27.42
CA GLU A 34 -3.85 -12.30 -26.33
C GLU A 34 -3.13 -12.47 -24.98
N CYS A 35 -2.44 -13.59 -24.79
CA CYS A 35 -1.59 -13.82 -23.63
C CYS A 35 -0.49 -12.76 -23.56
N PHE A 36 0.17 -12.49 -24.69
CA PHE A 36 1.20 -11.45 -24.81
C PHE A 36 0.63 -10.04 -24.57
N ALA A 37 -0.51 -9.70 -25.16
CA ALA A 37 -1.16 -8.41 -24.93
C ALA A 37 -1.53 -8.20 -23.44
N GLY A 38 -2.03 -9.25 -22.79
CA GLY A 38 -2.30 -9.27 -21.35
C GLY A 38 -1.05 -9.03 -20.52
N PHE A 39 0.02 -9.76 -20.81
CA PHE A 39 1.33 -9.59 -20.18
C PHE A 39 1.80 -8.12 -20.23
N ILE A 40 1.77 -7.52 -21.43
CA ILE A 40 2.23 -6.14 -21.62
C ILE A 40 1.37 -5.16 -20.83
N LYS A 41 0.04 -5.22 -20.96
CA LYS A 41 -0.86 -4.32 -20.25
C LYS A 41 -0.75 -4.44 -18.74
N ALA A 42 -0.62 -5.66 -18.21
CA ALA A 42 -0.46 -5.86 -16.77
C ALA A 42 0.87 -5.29 -16.26
N THR A 43 1.98 -5.57 -16.98
CA THR A 43 3.31 -5.03 -16.66
C THR A 43 3.32 -3.50 -16.71
N VAL A 44 2.86 -2.92 -17.82
CA VAL A 44 2.80 -1.47 -18.03
C VAL A 44 1.86 -0.80 -17.02
N GLY A 45 0.69 -1.38 -16.75
CA GLY A 45 -0.24 -0.87 -15.74
C GLY A 45 0.40 -0.79 -14.34
N TYR A 46 1.15 -1.82 -13.95
CA TYR A 46 1.88 -1.80 -12.68
C TYR A 46 3.02 -0.78 -12.68
N MET A 47 3.74 -0.63 -13.79
CA MET A 47 4.78 0.41 -13.92
C MET A 47 4.20 1.82 -13.81
N ILE A 48 3.06 2.09 -14.44
CA ILE A 48 2.33 3.37 -14.32
C ILE A 48 1.93 3.62 -12.87
N LEU A 49 1.39 2.61 -12.18
CA LEU A 49 1.11 2.69 -10.74
C LEU A 49 2.36 3.09 -9.96
N THR A 50 3.50 2.47 -10.26
CA THR A 50 4.77 2.70 -9.58
C THR A 50 5.28 4.13 -9.80
N VAL A 51 5.09 4.69 -11.01
CA VAL A 51 5.42 6.11 -11.29
C VAL A 51 4.55 7.04 -10.43
N GLY A 52 3.24 6.81 -10.37
CA GLY A 52 2.34 7.60 -9.53
C GLY A 52 2.68 7.51 -8.04
N ALA A 53 2.82 6.29 -7.52
CA ALA A 53 3.18 6.07 -6.12
C ALA A 53 4.56 6.64 -5.78
N GLY A 54 5.55 6.45 -6.66
CA GLY A 54 6.91 6.97 -6.49
C GLY A 54 6.93 8.50 -6.46
N GLY A 55 6.17 9.16 -7.33
CA GLY A 55 6.02 10.62 -7.33
C GLY A 55 5.39 11.16 -6.05
N LEU A 56 4.34 10.51 -5.55
CA LEU A 56 3.74 10.86 -4.25
C LEU A 56 4.77 10.72 -3.11
N VAL A 57 5.45 9.58 -3.01
CA VAL A 57 6.43 9.34 -1.94
C VAL A 57 7.60 10.31 -2.03
N ALA A 58 8.19 10.50 -3.22
CA ALA A 58 9.36 11.35 -3.42
C ALA A 58 9.08 12.84 -3.19
N THR A 59 7.82 13.27 -3.23
CA THR A 59 7.43 14.65 -2.97
C THR A 59 7.02 14.86 -1.51
N PHE A 60 6.16 14.00 -0.95
CA PHE A 60 5.52 14.28 0.34
C PHE A 60 6.22 13.65 1.55
N ARG A 61 7.03 12.59 1.35
CA ARG A 61 7.81 12.01 2.45
C ARG A 61 8.83 13.00 3.05
N PRO A 62 9.63 13.74 2.26
CA PRO A 62 10.54 14.74 2.82
C PRO A 62 9.81 15.87 3.56
N ILE A 63 8.67 16.31 3.03
CA ILE A 63 7.84 17.37 3.65
C ILE A 63 7.38 16.95 5.05
N LEU A 64 6.82 15.74 5.19
CA LEU A 64 6.35 15.24 6.49
C LEU A 64 7.50 14.92 7.45
N ALA A 65 8.63 14.42 6.94
CA ALA A 65 9.82 14.21 7.76
C ALA A 65 10.43 15.55 8.24
N GLY A 66 10.38 16.58 7.41
CA GLY A 66 10.88 17.92 7.71
C GLY A 66 10.16 18.62 8.86
N LEU A 67 8.92 18.23 9.17
CA LEU A 67 8.22 18.69 10.39
C LEU A 67 9.01 18.29 11.64
N GLY A 68 9.54 17.07 11.67
CA GLY A 68 10.37 16.61 12.78
C GLY A 68 11.63 17.44 12.97
N GLU A 69 12.34 17.70 11.87
CA GLU A 69 13.57 18.50 11.88
C GLU A 69 13.30 19.95 12.27
N ARG A 70 12.26 20.57 11.69
CA ARG A 70 11.84 21.95 11.98
C ARG A 70 11.49 22.16 13.46
N PHE A 71 10.85 21.18 14.09
CA PHE A 71 10.43 21.24 15.49
C PHE A 71 11.39 20.53 16.46
N GLY A 72 12.56 20.09 16.00
CA GLY A 72 13.58 19.44 16.85
C GLY A 72 13.13 18.12 17.49
N LEU A 73 12.19 17.42 16.86
CA LEU A 73 11.64 16.16 17.38
C LEU A 73 12.61 15.01 17.09
N LYS A 74 13.34 14.53 18.12
CA LYS A 74 14.07 13.26 18.05
C LYS A 74 13.07 12.10 18.07
N ALA A 75 12.59 11.71 16.89
CA ALA A 75 11.47 10.79 16.75
C ALA A 75 11.74 9.69 15.71
N ALA A 76 11.14 8.53 15.93
CA ALA A 76 11.13 7.43 14.97
C ALA A 76 10.14 7.75 13.84
N VAL A 77 10.57 7.60 12.59
CA VAL A 77 9.67 7.82 11.44
C VAL A 77 8.90 6.52 11.16
N ILE A 78 7.56 6.55 11.27
CA ILE A 78 6.72 5.42 10.84
C ILE A 78 6.57 5.48 9.33
N ASP A 79 7.46 4.79 8.63
CA ASP A 79 7.42 4.60 7.18
C ASP A 79 8.03 3.24 6.84
N PRO A 80 7.42 2.46 5.94
CA PRO A 80 7.88 1.11 5.64
C PRO A 80 9.29 1.07 5.03
N TYR A 81 9.73 2.10 4.32
CA TYR A 81 11.07 2.14 3.72
C TYR A 81 12.13 2.57 4.72
N PHE A 82 11.84 3.57 5.58
CA PHE A 82 12.71 3.87 6.72
C PHE A 82 12.82 2.66 7.66
N GLY A 83 11.69 2.00 7.95
CA GLY A 83 11.64 0.78 8.76
C GLY A 83 12.43 -0.37 8.17
N LEU A 84 12.32 -0.60 6.85
CA LEU A 84 13.08 -1.65 6.18
C LEU A 84 14.60 -1.38 6.23
N ASN A 85 15.04 -0.13 6.02
CA ASN A 85 16.45 0.24 6.15
C ASN A 85 16.95 0.08 7.59
N ALA A 86 16.13 0.44 8.58
CA ALA A 86 16.46 0.25 9.99
C ALA A 86 16.59 -1.25 10.33
N VAL A 87 15.68 -2.08 9.83
CA VAL A 87 15.74 -3.55 9.97
C VAL A 87 17.00 -4.13 9.33
N ASP A 88 17.35 -3.69 8.11
CA ASP A 88 18.59 -4.15 7.44
C ASP A 88 19.84 -3.79 8.24
N GLY A 89 19.93 -2.55 8.73
CA GLY A 89 21.02 -2.11 9.61
C GLY A 89 21.07 -2.90 10.92
N ALA A 90 19.90 -3.16 11.51
CA ALA A 90 19.80 -3.88 12.77
C ALA A 90 20.20 -5.37 12.63
N LEU A 91 19.77 -6.05 11.57
CA LEU A 91 20.19 -7.42 11.27
C LEU A 91 21.70 -7.50 11.03
N LYS A 92 22.27 -6.55 10.28
CA LYS A 92 23.73 -6.47 10.07
C LYS A 92 24.50 -6.27 11.37
N SER A 93 23.97 -5.46 12.29
CA SER A 93 24.60 -5.19 13.59
C SER A 93 24.75 -6.45 14.46
N ILE A 94 23.87 -7.45 14.27
CA ILE A 94 23.93 -8.73 14.96
C ILE A 94 24.57 -9.85 14.10
N GLY A 95 25.28 -9.47 13.04
CA GLY A 95 26.02 -10.40 12.17
C GLY A 95 25.13 -11.25 11.27
N LEU A 96 23.85 -10.92 11.12
CA LEU A 96 22.91 -11.64 10.29
C LEU A 96 22.73 -10.95 8.94
N THR A 97 22.57 -11.74 7.89
CA THR A 97 22.29 -11.24 6.55
C THR A 97 20.80 -11.31 6.24
N THR A 98 20.39 -10.66 5.15
CA THR A 98 19.02 -10.73 4.60
C THR A 98 18.65 -12.12 4.06
N SER A 99 19.55 -13.11 4.10
CA SER A 99 19.26 -14.46 3.61
C SER A 99 18.20 -15.18 4.45
N TYR A 100 18.19 -14.98 5.77
CA TYR A 100 17.15 -15.55 6.64
C TYR A 100 15.77 -14.97 6.35
N THR A 101 15.69 -13.67 6.04
CA THR A 101 14.47 -13.03 5.58
C THR A 101 13.97 -13.64 4.27
N MET A 102 14.86 -13.88 3.30
CA MET A 102 14.48 -14.47 2.01
C MET A 102 14.00 -15.91 2.17
N LEU A 103 14.62 -16.69 3.07
CA LEU A 103 14.15 -18.02 3.42
C LEU A 103 12.77 -17.98 4.08
N ALA A 104 12.57 -17.08 5.05
CA ALA A 104 11.27 -16.89 5.70
C ALA A 104 10.18 -16.51 4.70
N LEU A 105 10.47 -15.60 3.76
CA LEU A 105 9.56 -15.23 2.67
C LEU A 105 9.17 -16.45 1.83
N LEU A 106 10.16 -17.24 1.39
CA LEU A 106 9.91 -18.44 0.59
C LEU A 106 9.04 -19.45 1.33
N VAL A 107 9.37 -19.74 2.60
CA VAL A 107 8.59 -20.64 3.45
C VAL A 107 7.16 -20.12 3.62
N GLY A 108 6.99 -18.82 3.88
CA GLY A 108 5.67 -18.22 4.04
C GLY A 108 4.83 -18.26 2.77
N PHE A 109 5.46 -18.09 1.60
CA PHE A 109 4.75 -18.12 0.33
C PHE A 109 4.32 -19.55 -0.03
N LEU A 110 5.21 -20.52 0.16
CA LEU A 110 4.89 -21.94 0.00
C LEU A 110 3.78 -22.36 0.97
N LEU A 111 3.84 -21.93 2.23
CA LEU A 111 2.77 -22.18 3.19
C LEU A 111 1.44 -21.59 2.72
N ASN A 112 1.43 -20.36 2.21
CA ASN A 112 0.20 -19.76 1.69
C ASN A 112 -0.39 -20.59 0.53
N ILE A 113 0.44 -21.09 -0.40
CA ILE A 113 0.00 -22.00 -1.48
C ILE A 113 -0.61 -23.28 -0.89
N VAL A 114 0.08 -23.93 0.05
CA VAL A 114 -0.41 -25.17 0.70
C VAL A 114 -1.74 -24.94 1.39
N VAL A 115 -1.87 -23.84 2.14
CA VAL A 115 -3.10 -23.49 2.85
C VAL A 115 -4.27 -23.25 1.87
N VAL A 116 -4.01 -22.67 0.70
CA VAL A 116 -5.01 -22.48 -0.37
C VAL A 116 -5.35 -23.81 -1.06
N LEU A 117 -4.38 -24.69 -1.30
CA LEU A 117 -4.64 -26.03 -1.84
C LEU A 117 -5.54 -26.83 -0.89
N LEU A 118 -5.33 -26.68 0.42
CA LEU A 118 -6.12 -27.30 1.48
C LEU A 118 -7.41 -26.52 1.83
N ARG A 119 -7.88 -25.60 0.99
CA ARG A 119 -9.05 -24.73 1.29
C ARG A 119 -10.34 -25.46 1.67
N LYS A 120 -10.52 -26.73 1.29
CA LYS A 120 -11.68 -27.52 1.72
C LYS A 120 -11.74 -27.63 3.25
N PHE A 121 -10.56 -27.69 3.88
CA PHE A 121 -10.37 -27.72 5.33
C PHE A 121 -10.11 -26.32 5.90
N THR A 122 -9.14 -25.58 5.33
CA THR A 122 -8.69 -24.29 5.90
C THR A 122 -9.66 -23.13 5.65
N LYS A 123 -10.55 -23.25 4.65
CA LYS A 123 -11.44 -22.18 4.14
C LYS A 123 -10.72 -20.92 3.64
N ILE A 124 -9.39 -20.96 3.52
CA ILE A 124 -8.58 -19.87 2.96
C ILE A 124 -8.59 -19.96 1.43
N ARG A 125 -8.91 -18.85 0.76
CA ARG A 125 -9.00 -18.78 -0.70
C ARG A 125 -7.97 -17.85 -1.32
N THR A 126 -7.24 -17.08 -0.54
CA THR A 126 -6.40 -16.01 -1.04
C THR A 126 -4.94 -16.41 -1.19
N LEU A 127 -4.37 -16.12 -2.35
CA LEU A 127 -2.94 -16.21 -2.58
C LEU A 127 -2.35 -14.80 -2.58
N PHE A 128 -1.50 -14.51 -1.60
CA PHE A 128 -0.83 -13.21 -1.47
C PHE A 128 0.24 -13.06 -2.56
N ILE A 129 0.14 -12.01 -3.38
CA ILE A 129 1.04 -11.82 -4.53
C ILE A 129 1.70 -10.43 -4.58
N THR A 130 1.61 -9.64 -3.50
CA THR A 130 2.25 -8.32 -3.41
C THR A 130 3.71 -8.45 -2.95
N GLY A 131 4.60 -8.82 -3.88
CA GLY A 131 5.99 -9.22 -3.56
C GLY A 131 6.81 -8.22 -2.74
N HIS A 132 6.71 -6.91 -3.04
CA HIS A 132 7.47 -5.90 -2.30
C HIS A 132 7.02 -5.80 -0.83
N VAL A 133 5.72 -5.97 -0.56
CA VAL A 133 5.16 -6.03 0.80
C VAL A 133 5.57 -7.32 1.50
N MET A 134 5.65 -8.44 0.77
CA MET A 134 6.14 -9.71 1.35
C MET A 134 7.56 -9.54 1.89
N VAL A 135 8.44 -8.86 1.16
CA VAL A 135 9.81 -8.57 1.61
C VAL A 135 9.81 -7.68 2.85
N GLN A 136 9.00 -6.63 2.87
CA GLN A 136 8.89 -5.73 4.03
C GLN A 136 8.41 -6.47 5.28
N GLN A 137 7.30 -7.21 5.16
CA GLN A 137 6.70 -7.94 6.28
C GLN A 137 7.60 -9.08 6.77
N ALA A 138 8.19 -9.85 5.85
CA ALA A 138 9.14 -10.89 6.22
C ALA A 138 10.38 -10.30 6.92
N SER A 139 10.93 -9.20 6.42
CA SER A 139 12.08 -8.52 7.05
C SER A 139 11.75 -8.08 8.47
N THR A 140 10.64 -7.36 8.63
CA THR A 140 10.23 -6.80 9.92
C THR A 140 9.95 -7.90 10.94
N VAL A 141 9.22 -8.95 10.57
CA VAL A 141 8.96 -10.06 11.50
C VAL A 141 10.23 -10.84 11.81
N THR A 142 11.12 -11.03 10.83
CA THR A 142 12.45 -11.66 11.08
C THR A 142 13.21 -10.88 12.14
N TRP A 143 13.30 -9.55 12.00
CA TRP A 143 13.96 -8.69 12.98
C TRP A 143 13.31 -8.78 14.36
N ILE A 144 11.99 -8.67 14.45
CA ILE A 144 11.26 -8.73 15.73
C ILE A 144 11.53 -10.07 16.44
N ILE A 145 11.41 -11.19 15.72
CA ILE A 145 11.61 -12.52 16.31
C ILE A 145 13.08 -12.74 16.70
N PHE A 146 14.04 -12.34 15.87
CA PHE A 146 15.46 -12.51 16.17
C PHE A 146 15.95 -11.58 17.28
N LEU A 147 15.33 -10.41 17.43
CA LEU A 147 15.57 -9.52 18.56
C LEU A 147 15.01 -10.14 19.85
N ALA A 148 13.75 -10.58 19.82
CA ALA A 148 13.06 -11.12 21.00
C ALA A 148 13.60 -12.48 21.45
N PHE A 149 14.05 -13.32 20.51
CA PHE A 149 14.52 -14.67 20.77
C PHE A 149 15.86 -14.94 20.05
N PRO A 150 17.00 -14.49 20.65
CA PRO A 150 18.32 -14.65 20.04
C PRO A 150 18.72 -16.09 19.70
N GLU A 151 18.20 -17.07 20.44
CA GLU A 151 18.41 -18.51 20.22
C GLU A 151 17.85 -19.00 18.87
N TYR A 152 16.87 -18.30 18.30
CA TYR A 152 16.28 -18.61 17.01
C TYR A 152 16.93 -17.85 15.84
N ARG A 153 18.08 -17.20 16.03
CA ARG A 153 18.87 -16.56 14.95
C ARG A 153 19.57 -17.59 14.05
N ASN A 154 18.80 -18.52 13.49
CA ASN A 154 19.29 -19.65 12.72
C ASN A 154 18.26 -20.10 11.69
N PHE A 155 18.56 -21.20 11.00
CA PHE A 155 17.71 -21.78 9.97
C PHE A 155 16.30 -22.16 10.48
N VAL A 156 16.21 -22.73 11.69
CA VAL A 156 14.93 -23.11 12.31
C VAL A 156 14.08 -21.88 12.58
N GLY A 157 14.67 -20.81 13.15
CA GLY A 157 13.95 -19.57 13.37
C GLY A 157 13.45 -18.92 12.08
N ALA A 158 14.24 -18.96 11.00
CA ALA A 158 13.78 -18.47 9.71
C ALA A 158 12.56 -19.24 9.17
N ILE A 159 12.49 -20.56 9.38
CA ILE A 159 11.30 -21.36 9.04
C ILE A 159 10.11 -20.94 9.90
N LEU A 160 10.29 -20.78 11.21
CA LEU A 160 9.22 -20.35 12.12
C LEU A 160 8.68 -18.96 11.75
N VAL A 161 9.57 -18.02 11.45
CA VAL A 161 9.19 -16.70 10.92
C VAL A 161 8.39 -16.85 9.63
N GLY A 162 8.86 -17.69 8.70
CA GLY A 162 8.14 -17.97 7.46
C GLY A 162 6.73 -18.52 7.71
N ILE A 163 6.56 -19.40 8.69
CA ILE A 163 5.24 -19.90 9.08
C ILE A 163 4.35 -18.76 9.60
N ILE A 164 4.86 -17.93 10.52
CA ILE A 164 4.12 -16.79 11.09
C ILE A 164 3.67 -15.84 9.98
N VAL A 165 4.59 -15.44 9.12
CA VAL A 165 4.33 -14.49 8.03
C VAL A 165 3.41 -15.10 6.98
N GLY A 166 3.59 -16.37 6.62
CA GLY A 166 2.72 -17.08 5.69
C GLY A 166 1.29 -17.22 6.20
N LEU A 167 1.10 -17.47 7.50
CA LEU A 167 -0.21 -17.48 8.13
C LEU A 167 -0.83 -16.08 8.17
N TYR A 168 -0.03 -15.04 8.47
CA TYR A 168 -0.49 -13.65 8.40
C TYR A 168 -0.99 -13.30 6.99
N TRP A 169 -0.26 -13.67 5.94
CA TRP A 169 -0.69 -13.49 4.56
C TRP A 169 -1.96 -14.26 4.24
N ALA A 170 -2.00 -15.55 4.55
CA ALA A 170 -3.13 -16.43 4.25
C ALA A 170 -4.41 -15.97 4.97
N VAL A 171 -4.34 -15.79 6.29
CA VAL A 171 -5.49 -15.40 7.11
C VAL A 171 -5.87 -13.96 6.85
N GLY A 172 -4.91 -13.04 6.94
CA GLY A 172 -5.15 -11.61 6.78
C GLY A 172 -5.81 -11.30 5.44
N SER A 173 -5.26 -11.81 4.34
CA SER A 173 -5.85 -11.54 3.02
C SER A 173 -7.21 -12.21 2.85
N ASN A 174 -7.44 -13.38 3.45
CA ASN A 174 -8.73 -14.05 3.36
C ASN A 174 -9.83 -13.29 4.12
N LEU A 175 -9.48 -12.59 5.20
CA LEU A 175 -10.40 -11.70 5.92
C LEU A 175 -10.89 -10.54 5.04
N THR A 176 -10.09 -10.11 4.07
CA THR A 176 -10.48 -9.04 3.14
C THR A 176 -11.37 -9.52 1.99
N VAL A 177 -11.58 -10.83 1.80
CA VAL A 177 -12.40 -11.35 0.69
C VAL A 177 -13.81 -10.80 0.73
N GLY A 178 -14.53 -10.94 1.85
CA GLY A 178 -15.90 -10.43 1.98
C GLY A 178 -16.01 -8.90 1.74
N PRO A 179 -15.21 -8.09 2.45
CA PRO A 179 -15.14 -6.64 2.23
C PRO A 179 -14.84 -6.27 0.78
N THR A 180 -13.82 -6.89 0.18
CA THR A 180 -13.37 -6.59 -1.19
C THR A 180 -14.44 -6.93 -2.20
N GLN A 181 -15.04 -8.12 -2.12
CA GLN A 181 -16.07 -8.54 -3.07
C GLN A 181 -17.32 -7.64 -3.01
N ARG A 182 -17.69 -7.11 -1.84
CA ARG A 182 -18.76 -6.12 -1.72
C ARG A 182 -18.40 -4.76 -2.32
N LEU A 183 -17.16 -4.30 -2.09
CA LEU A 183 -16.67 -3.04 -2.64
C LEU A 183 -16.65 -3.08 -4.17
N THR A 184 -16.12 -4.16 -4.73
CA THR A 184 -15.76 -4.25 -6.15
C THR A 184 -16.82 -4.89 -7.03
N ASN A 185 -18.01 -5.18 -6.48
CA ASN A 185 -19.08 -5.92 -7.16
C ASN A 185 -18.59 -7.27 -7.72
N HIS A 186 -17.96 -8.07 -6.86
CA HIS A 186 -17.45 -9.41 -7.19
C HIS A 186 -16.36 -9.46 -8.27
N SER A 187 -15.44 -8.50 -8.26
CA SER A 187 -14.31 -8.44 -9.21
C SER A 187 -13.27 -9.57 -9.06
N GLY A 188 -13.48 -10.56 -8.19
CA GLY A 188 -12.60 -11.74 -8.16
C GLY A 188 -11.16 -11.52 -7.65
N PHE A 189 -10.90 -10.47 -6.85
CA PHE A 189 -9.65 -10.31 -6.09
C PHE A 189 -9.88 -9.98 -4.60
N ALA A 190 -8.82 -10.05 -3.81
CA ALA A 190 -8.79 -9.62 -2.40
C ALA A 190 -7.62 -8.66 -2.16
N ILE A 191 -7.57 -8.02 -0.98
CA ILE A 191 -6.43 -7.18 -0.60
C ILE A 191 -5.41 -8.00 0.18
N GLY A 192 -4.18 -8.00 -0.34
CA GLY A 192 -2.98 -8.55 0.27
C GLY A 192 -1.98 -7.42 0.52
N HIS A 193 -2.11 -6.73 1.65
CA HIS A 193 -1.28 -5.56 1.99
C HIS A 193 -1.00 -5.46 3.50
N GLN A 194 -0.68 -4.28 4.01
CA GLN A 194 -0.30 -4.02 5.41
C GLN A 194 -1.49 -3.96 6.38
N GLN A 195 -2.68 -3.58 5.90
CA GLN A 195 -3.84 -3.16 6.70
C GLN A 195 -5.03 -4.15 6.62
N MET A 196 -4.76 -5.42 6.31
CA MET A 196 -5.80 -6.42 6.04
C MET A 196 -6.75 -6.66 7.22
N PHE A 197 -6.22 -6.70 8.44
CA PHE A 197 -7.04 -6.83 9.65
C PHE A 197 -7.85 -5.56 9.92
N ALA A 198 -7.28 -4.38 9.67
CA ALA A 198 -8.00 -3.12 9.81
C ALA A 198 -9.19 -3.04 8.83
N ILE A 199 -9.02 -3.50 7.58
CA ILE A 199 -10.12 -3.62 6.60
C ILE A 199 -11.24 -4.49 7.17
N TRP A 200 -10.90 -5.66 7.73
CA TRP A 200 -11.89 -6.56 8.32
C TRP A 200 -12.60 -5.94 9.54
N ILE A 201 -11.86 -5.25 10.41
CA ILE A 201 -12.43 -4.56 11.58
C ILE A 201 -13.41 -3.47 11.12
N VAL A 202 -12.98 -2.59 10.22
CA VAL A 202 -13.80 -1.49 9.73
C VAL A 202 -15.04 -1.99 9.02
N ASP A 203 -14.95 -3.08 8.23
CA ASP A 203 -16.10 -3.70 7.59
C ASP A 203 -17.19 -4.14 8.59
N LYS A 204 -16.80 -4.50 9.82
CA LYS A 204 -17.72 -4.91 10.90
C LYS A 204 -18.22 -3.75 11.75
N ILE A 205 -17.43 -2.70 11.90
CA ILE A 205 -17.72 -1.59 12.80
C ILE A 205 -18.42 -0.44 12.09
N ALA A 206 -17.98 -0.06 10.89
CA ALA A 206 -18.50 1.10 10.16
C ALA A 206 -20.04 1.06 9.94
N PRO A 207 -20.69 -0.09 9.65
CA PRO A 207 -22.15 -0.15 9.56
C PRO A 207 -22.89 0.16 10.87
N LYS A 208 -22.21 0.04 12.02
CA LYS A 208 -22.81 0.26 13.36
C LYS A 208 -22.70 1.71 13.82
N ILE A 209 -21.71 2.44 13.31
CA ILE A 209 -21.41 3.82 13.73
C ILE A 209 -21.71 4.85 12.62
N GLY A 210 -22.05 4.38 11.43
CA GLY A 210 -22.34 5.20 10.27
C GLY A 210 -23.65 4.82 9.57
N ASN A 211 -23.89 5.42 8.41
CA ASN A 211 -25.02 5.12 7.55
C ASN A 211 -24.54 4.96 6.10
N LYS A 212 -24.69 3.74 5.56
CA LYS A 212 -24.33 3.39 4.18
C LYS A 212 -25.00 4.29 3.11
N GLU A 213 -26.18 4.84 3.38
CA GLU A 213 -26.88 5.74 2.45
C GLU A 213 -26.19 7.11 2.34
N LYS A 214 -25.44 7.50 3.37
CA LYS A 214 -24.63 8.73 3.43
C LYS A 214 -23.20 8.49 2.91
N ASN A 215 -23.03 7.60 1.93
CA ASN A 215 -21.73 7.44 1.29
C ASN A 215 -21.34 8.69 0.49
N LEU A 216 -20.04 8.87 0.33
CA LEU A 216 -19.45 9.97 -0.42
C LEU A 216 -19.89 9.98 -1.90
N ASP A 217 -20.42 8.87 -2.43
CA ASP A 217 -21.03 8.80 -3.76
C ASP A 217 -22.32 9.64 -3.88
N ASN A 218 -23.05 9.82 -2.77
CA ASN A 218 -24.42 10.39 -2.76
C ASN A 218 -24.50 11.80 -2.16
N ILE A 219 -23.38 12.41 -1.77
CA ILE A 219 -23.38 13.75 -1.17
C ILE A 219 -23.78 14.80 -2.21
N LYS A 220 -24.90 15.47 -1.97
CA LYS A 220 -25.34 16.62 -2.76
C LYS A 220 -24.69 17.90 -2.25
N LEU A 221 -23.67 18.37 -2.95
CA LEU A 221 -23.02 19.65 -2.66
C LEU A 221 -23.82 20.84 -3.25
N PRO A 222 -23.85 22.02 -2.58
CA PRO A 222 -24.42 23.23 -3.15
C PRO A 222 -23.70 23.63 -4.45
N LYS A 223 -24.38 24.36 -5.36
CA LYS A 223 -23.91 24.59 -6.75
C LYS A 223 -22.47 25.11 -6.89
N TRP A 224 -21.97 25.92 -5.95
CA TRP A 224 -20.59 26.42 -6.02
C TRP A 224 -19.55 25.37 -5.59
N LEU A 225 -19.94 24.41 -4.74
CA LEU A 225 -19.14 23.26 -4.32
C LEU A 225 -19.24 22.08 -5.30
N SER A 226 -20.10 22.15 -6.33
CA SER A 226 -20.27 21.05 -7.29
C SER A 226 -19.01 20.79 -8.13
N ILE A 227 -18.08 21.75 -8.18
CA ILE A 227 -16.74 21.56 -8.78
C ILE A 227 -15.98 20.41 -8.12
N PHE A 228 -16.29 20.09 -6.86
CA PHE A 228 -15.68 19.00 -6.11
C PHE A 228 -16.25 17.61 -6.44
N HIS A 229 -17.20 17.53 -7.38
CA HIS A 229 -17.51 16.28 -8.06
C HIS A 229 -16.44 15.90 -9.09
N ASP A 230 -15.68 16.88 -9.61
CA ASP A 230 -14.49 16.57 -10.41
C ASP A 230 -13.36 16.14 -9.46
N ASN A 231 -12.91 14.90 -9.63
CA ASN A 231 -11.93 14.29 -8.77
C ASN A 231 -10.57 15.01 -8.79
N ILE A 232 -10.17 15.60 -9.93
CA ILE A 232 -8.91 16.34 -10.05
C ILE A 232 -9.04 17.67 -9.32
N VAL A 233 -10.15 18.38 -9.51
CA VAL A 233 -10.42 19.66 -8.82
C VAL A 233 -10.53 19.46 -7.32
N ALA A 234 -11.26 18.43 -6.86
CA ALA A 234 -11.37 18.06 -5.46
C ALA A 234 -10.03 17.71 -4.84
N THR A 235 -9.27 16.81 -5.48
CA THR A 235 -7.94 16.42 -4.99
C THR A 235 -7.00 17.62 -4.95
N GLY A 236 -6.91 18.38 -6.04
CA GLY A 236 -5.99 19.51 -6.16
C GLY A 236 -6.29 20.57 -5.10
N THR A 237 -7.55 20.96 -4.95
CA THR A 237 -7.95 21.98 -3.97
C THR A 237 -7.69 21.52 -2.55
N LEU A 238 -8.06 20.29 -2.22
CA LEU A 238 -7.90 19.75 -0.88
C LEU A 238 -6.43 19.59 -0.50
N MET A 239 -5.60 19.10 -1.42
CA MET A 239 -4.16 18.93 -1.19
C MET A 239 -3.44 20.28 -1.16
N LEU A 240 -3.90 21.27 -1.94
CA LEU A 240 -3.43 22.65 -1.85
C LEU A 240 -3.68 23.23 -0.46
N LEU A 241 -4.87 23.02 0.12
CA LEU A 241 -5.14 23.46 1.49
C LEU A 241 -4.30 22.69 2.51
N PHE A 242 -4.26 21.36 2.41
CA PHE A 242 -3.58 20.52 3.40
C PHE A 242 -2.05 20.67 3.34
N PHE A 243 -1.43 20.31 2.22
CA PHE A 243 0.03 20.41 2.08
C PHE A 243 0.49 21.86 1.92
N GLY A 244 -0.33 22.74 1.34
CA GLY A 244 0.04 24.16 1.28
C GLY A 244 0.16 24.77 2.68
N THR A 245 -0.75 24.43 3.59
CA THR A 245 -0.63 24.85 5.00
C THR A 245 0.64 24.31 5.65
N ILE A 246 0.94 23.01 5.46
CA ILE A 246 2.17 22.40 6.00
C ILE A 246 3.42 23.09 5.44
N LEU A 247 3.48 23.34 4.14
CA LEU A 247 4.61 23.99 3.49
C LEU A 247 4.80 25.43 3.98
N VAL A 248 3.70 26.17 4.18
CA VAL A 248 3.74 27.52 4.78
C VAL A 248 4.27 27.47 6.22
N ILE A 249 3.88 26.47 7.02
CA ILE A 249 4.38 26.27 8.39
C ILE A 249 5.88 25.94 8.41
N LEU A 250 6.35 25.10 7.49
CA LEU A 250 7.76 24.77 7.36
C LEU A 250 8.59 26.01 6.99
N GLY A 251 8.05 26.86 6.13
CA GLY A 251 8.64 28.14 5.73
C GLY A 251 9.64 28.04 4.59
N GLU A 252 9.81 29.15 3.87
CA GLU A 252 10.61 29.25 2.66
C GLU A 252 12.06 28.82 2.87
N ASP A 253 12.75 29.42 3.83
CA ASP A 253 14.17 29.17 4.07
C ASP A 253 14.43 27.68 4.32
N PHE A 254 13.64 27.05 5.19
CA PHE A 254 13.79 25.63 5.50
C PHE A 254 13.56 24.75 4.26
N LEU A 255 12.51 25.05 3.48
CA LEU A 255 12.17 24.27 2.29
C LEU A 255 13.21 24.40 1.17
N ARG A 256 13.85 25.57 1.01
CA ARG A 256 14.95 25.75 0.06
C ARG A 256 16.16 24.87 0.41
N HIS A 257 16.45 24.73 1.70
CA HIS A 257 17.51 23.83 2.18
C HIS A 257 17.12 22.35 2.06
N LEU A 258 15.84 22.03 2.29
CA LEU A 258 15.33 20.65 2.26
C LEU A 258 15.35 20.04 0.84
N ASP A 259 14.97 20.82 -0.18
CA ASP A 259 14.94 20.34 -1.57
C ASP A 259 15.42 21.42 -2.56
N PRO A 260 16.72 21.75 -2.57
CA PRO A 260 17.27 22.81 -3.42
C PRO A 260 17.13 22.51 -4.92
N LYS A 261 16.93 21.23 -5.29
CA LYS A 261 16.72 20.82 -6.68
C LYS A 261 15.31 21.15 -7.17
N LYS A 262 14.29 20.94 -6.33
CA LYS A 262 12.90 21.27 -6.69
C LYS A 262 12.51 22.70 -6.31
N PHE A 263 13.24 23.34 -5.39
CA PHE A 263 13.00 24.72 -4.96
C PHE A 263 14.22 25.63 -5.17
N PRO A 264 14.60 25.91 -6.43
CA PRO A 264 15.73 26.80 -6.72
C PRO A 264 15.44 28.24 -6.27
N GLU A 265 16.49 29.01 -5.99
CA GLU A 265 16.41 30.43 -5.57
C GLU A 265 15.53 31.30 -6.50
N THR A 266 15.48 30.97 -7.77
CA THR A 266 14.69 31.71 -8.78
C THR A 266 13.19 31.41 -8.74
N LEU A 267 12.76 30.33 -8.08
CA LEU A 267 11.35 29.96 -7.95
C LEU A 267 10.73 30.71 -6.77
N SER A 268 9.59 31.36 -6.99
CA SER A 268 8.82 32.00 -5.91
C SER A 268 8.26 30.95 -4.95
N PHE A 269 8.28 31.26 -3.65
CA PHE A 269 7.74 30.40 -2.60
C PHE A 269 6.30 29.98 -2.85
N MET A 270 5.42 30.92 -3.22
CA MET A 270 4.01 30.61 -3.48
C MET A 270 3.85 29.68 -4.68
N THR A 271 4.68 29.85 -5.72
CA THR A 271 4.69 28.94 -6.88
C THR A 271 5.13 27.54 -6.47
N TYR A 272 6.15 27.42 -5.62
CA TYR A 272 6.60 26.14 -5.07
C TYR A 272 5.49 25.47 -4.23
N VAL A 273 4.82 26.23 -3.36
CA VAL A 273 3.71 25.73 -2.52
C VAL A 273 2.57 25.19 -3.38
N VAL A 274 2.14 25.96 -4.37
CA VAL A 274 1.04 25.57 -5.27
C VAL A 274 1.43 24.36 -6.11
N SER A 275 2.58 24.39 -6.79
CA SER A 275 3.02 23.30 -7.67
C SER A 275 3.26 21.99 -6.90
N SER A 276 3.91 22.07 -5.73
CA SER A 276 4.16 20.90 -4.88
C SER A 276 2.87 20.28 -4.40
N SER A 277 1.90 21.09 -3.95
CA SER A 277 0.63 20.57 -3.45
C SER A 277 -0.25 19.99 -4.57
N LEU A 278 -0.33 20.65 -5.73
CA LEU A 278 -1.09 20.16 -6.88
C LEU A 278 -0.47 18.92 -7.53
N SER A 279 0.84 18.71 -7.40
CA SER A 279 1.50 17.50 -7.89
C SER A 279 0.90 16.21 -7.30
N PHE A 280 0.29 16.29 -6.11
CA PHE A 280 -0.46 15.17 -5.53
C PHE A 280 -1.56 14.69 -6.47
N ALA A 281 -2.37 15.62 -7.01
CA ALA A 281 -3.46 15.28 -7.91
C ALA A 281 -2.95 14.62 -9.20
N VAL A 282 -1.81 15.11 -9.72
CA VAL A 282 -1.15 14.54 -10.90
C VAL A 282 -0.73 13.10 -10.63
N TYR A 283 0.01 12.86 -9.55
CA TYR A 283 0.53 11.53 -9.25
C TYR A 283 -0.58 10.55 -8.84
N LEU A 284 -1.63 11.01 -8.16
CA LEU A 284 -2.80 10.19 -7.87
C LEU A 284 -3.54 9.80 -9.15
N ALA A 285 -3.69 10.72 -10.11
CA ALA A 285 -4.30 10.41 -11.41
C ALA A 285 -3.49 9.36 -12.20
N ILE A 286 -2.16 9.50 -12.23
CA ILE A 286 -1.25 8.50 -12.83
C ILE A 286 -1.43 7.15 -12.12
N LEU A 287 -1.43 7.14 -10.78
CA LEU A 287 -1.61 5.94 -9.98
C LEU A 287 -2.93 5.23 -10.33
N MET A 288 -4.05 5.97 -10.37
CA MET A 288 -5.36 5.43 -10.72
C MET A 288 -5.37 4.80 -12.12
N MET A 289 -4.77 5.47 -13.10
CA MET A 289 -4.66 4.96 -14.47
C MET A 289 -3.94 3.61 -14.52
N GLY A 290 -2.79 3.50 -13.84
CA GLY A 290 -2.03 2.26 -13.76
C GLY A 290 -2.83 1.14 -13.11
N VAL A 291 -3.49 1.45 -11.99
CA VAL A 291 -4.35 0.48 -11.27
C VAL A 291 -5.44 -0.09 -12.18
N ARG A 292 -6.18 0.76 -12.92
CA ARG A 292 -7.28 0.30 -13.78
C ARG A 292 -6.77 -0.71 -14.81
N MET A 293 -5.63 -0.41 -15.42
CA MET A 293 -5.05 -1.21 -16.48
C MET A 293 -4.63 -2.59 -15.97
N PHE A 294 -3.87 -2.66 -14.87
CA PHE A 294 -3.36 -3.95 -14.42
C PHE A 294 -4.43 -4.82 -13.74
N VAL A 295 -5.34 -4.22 -12.96
CA VAL A 295 -6.40 -4.97 -12.24
C VAL A 295 -7.33 -5.67 -13.23
N ALA A 296 -7.64 -5.02 -14.36
CA ALA A 296 -8.48 -5.60 -15.39
C ALA A 296 -7.88 -6.91 -15.96
N GLU A 297 -6.60 -6.89 -16.32
CA GLU A 297 -5.91 -8.05 -16.88
C GLU A 297 -5.66 -9.14 -15.83
N LEU A 298 -5.28 -8.74 -14.61
CA LEU A 298 -5.01 -9.67 -13.51
C LEU A 298 -6.27 -10.44 -13.09
N THR A 299 -7.40 -9.75 -12.97
CA THR A 299 -8.68 -10.37 -12.60
C THR A 299 -9.09 -11.44 -13.59
N GLN A 300 -9.02 -11.14 -14.90
CA GLN A 300 -9.43 -12.08 -15.93
C GLN A 300 -8.48 -13.27 -16.04
N SER A 301 -7.18 -13.00 -16.08
CA SER A 301 -6.17 -14.06 -16.22
C SER A 301 -6.12 -14.98 -15.01
N PHE A 302 -6.32 -14.47 -13.79
CA PHE A 302 -6.29 -15.30 -12.60
C PHE A 302 -7.42 -16.33 -12.56
N GLN A 303 -8.49 -16.18 -13.34
CA GLN A 303 -9.48 -17.26 -13.53
C GLN A 303 -8.85 -18.52 -14.10
N GLY A 304 -7.82 -18.42 -14.96
CA GLY A 304 -7.11 -19.60 -15.46
C GLY A 304 -6.35 -20.34 -14.37
N ILE A 305 -5.64 -19.59 -13.52
CA ILE A 305 -4.93 -20.13 -12.35
C ILE A 305 -5.93 -20.72 -11.37
N SER A 306 -6.98 -19.97 -11.07
CA SER A 306 -8.05 -20.37 -10.17
C SER A 306 -8.79 -21.59 -10.68
N ASN A 307 -8.96 -21.81 -11.98
CA ASN A 307 -9.68 -23.00 -12.47
C ASN A 307 -8.81 -24.26 -12.57
N LYS A 308 -7.50 -24.12 -12.83
CA LYS A 308 -6.63 -25.27 -13.13
C LYS A 308 -5.59 -25.61 -12.08
N ILE A 309 -4.98 -24.60 -11.44
CA ILE A 309 -3.84 -24.80 -10.53
C ILE A 309 -4.31 -24.70 -9.08
N LEU A 310 -5.09 -23.67 -8.75
CA LEU A 310 -5.58 -23.40 -7.40
C LEU A 310 -7.11 -23.23 -7.40
N PRO A 311 -7.91 -24.33 -7.54
CA PRO A 311 -9.35 -24.36 -7.84
C PRO A 311 -10.30 -23.37 -7.10
N GLY A 312 -10.49 -22.09 -7.44
CA GLY A 312 -11.36 -21.19 -6.64
C GLY A 312 -10.61 -20.39 -5.57
N SER A 313 -9.32 -20.18 -5.85
CA SER A 313 -8.52 -19.15 -5.20
C SER A 313 -8.78 -17.76 -5.79
N LEU A 314 -8.43 -16.74 -5.03
CA LEU A 314 -8.46 -15.33 -5.41
C LEU A 314 -7.05 -14.75 -5.26
N PRO A 315 -6.59 -13.90 -6.19
CA PRO A 315 -5.36 -13.17 -6.00
C PRO A 315 -5.56 -12.11 -4.92
N ALA A 316 -4.68 -12.07 -3.94
CA ALA A 316 -4.61 -11.00 -2.95
C ALA A 316 -3.53 -10.00 -3.37
N VAL A 317 -3.98 -8.82 -3.78
CA VAL A 317 -3.19 -7.81 -4.50
C VAL A 317 -2.97 -6.55 -3.67
N ASP A 318 -2.19 -5.62 -4.23
CA ASP A 318 -1.95 -4.31 -3.65
C ASP A 318 -3.26 -3.59 -3.29
N CYS A 319 -3.26 -2.90 -2.14
CA CYS A 319 -4.40 -2.15 -1.65
C CYS A 319 -4.91 -1.09 -2.63
N ALA A 320 -4.02 -0.50 -3.43
CA ALA A 320 -4.39 0.49 -4.43
C ALA A 320 -5.36 -0.07 -5.48
N ALA A 321 -5.42 -1.39 -5.67
CA ALA A 321 -6.42 -2.05 -6.51
C ALA A 321 -7.86 -1.69 -6.14
N SER A 322 -8.12 -1.42 -4.85
CA SER A 322 -9.45 -1.03 -4.35
C SER A 322 -9.85 0.39 -4.73
N TYR A 323 -8.90 1.28 -5.05
CA TYR A 323 -9.14 2.72 -5.18
C TYR A 323 -10.00 3.08 -6.40
N ASN A 324 -10.05 2.22 -7.42
CA ASN A 324 -10.90 2.42 -8.59
C ASN A 324 -12.38 2.04 -8.37
N PHE A 325 -12.71 1.48 -7.21
CA PHE A 325 -14.06 1.01 -6.89
C PHE A 325 -14.77 1.92 -5.87
N THR A 326 -14.27 3.14 -5.68
CA THR A 326 -14.83 4.15 -4.78
C THR A 326 -14.60 5.55 -5.36
N PRO A 327 -15.35 6.59 -4.92
CA PRO A 327 -15.03 7.97 -5.25
C PRO A 327 -13.62 8.33 -4.77
N GLN A 328 -12.92 9.15 -5.55
CA GLN A 328 -11.60 9.64 -5.16
C GLN A 328 -11.65 10.39 -3.83
N ASN A 329 -12.78 11.02 -3.52
CA ASN A 329 -13.02 11.68 -2.24
C ASN A 329 -12.86 10.73 -1.04
N ALA A 330 -13.23 9.44 -1.14
CA ALA A 330 -13.04 8.50 -0.02
C ALA A 330 -11.56 8.29 0.34
N ILE A 331 -10.71 8.21 -0.67
CA ILE A 331 -9.24 8.10 -0.53
C ILE A 331 -8.71 9.33 0.20
N LEU A 332 -9.16 10.52 -0.22
CA LEU A 332 -8.73 11.79 0.35
C LEU A 332 -9.21 12.01 1.78
N PHE A 333 -10.46 11.65 2.07
CA PHE A 333 -11.00 11.71 3.44
C PHE A 333 -10.22 10.78 4.35
N GLY A 334 -9.92 9.56 3.90
CA GLY A 334 -9.05 8.63 4.64
C GLY A 334 -7.70 9.25 4.96
N PHE A 335 -7.04 9.84 3.95
CA PHE A 335 -5.79 10.56 4.16
C PHE A 335 -5.90 11.69 5.19
N ILE A 336 -6.92 12.55 5.13
CA ILE A 336 -7.09 13.68 6.05
C ILE A 336 -7.37 13.21 7.48
N PHE A 337 -8.39 12.37 7.66
CA PHE A 337 -8.76 11.92 9.01
C PHE A 337 -7.70 11.01 9.61
N GLY A 338 -7.01 10.22 8.78
CA GLY A 338 -5.80 9.51 9.16
C GLY A 338 -4.67 10.44 9.60
N SER A 339 -4.41 11.51 8.85
CA SER A 339 -3.41 12.53 9.21
C SER A 339 -3.76 13.21 10.54
N ILE A 340 -5.02 13.65 10.70
CA ILE A 340 -5.51 14.28 11.94
C ILE A 340 -5.34 13.32 13.11
N GLY A 341 -5.76 12.06 12.97
CA GLY A 341 -5.60 11.06 14.02
C GLY A 341 -4.14 10.84 14.42
N GLN A 342 -3.23 10.81 13.44
CA GLN A 342 -1.79 10.69 13.73
C GLN A 342 -1.22 11.95 14.37
N PHE A 343 -1.59 13.15 13.91
CA PHE A 343 -1.15 14.41 14.54
C PHE A 343 -1.66 14.56 15.97
N LEU A 344 -2.92 14.17 16.24
CA LEU A 344 -3.47 14.11 17.59
C LEU A 344 -2.70 13.10 18.47
N THR A 345 -2.31 11.96 17.89
CA THR A 345 -1.49 10.97 18.60
C THR A 345 -0.10 11.52 18.93
N ILE A 346 0.56 12.19 17.98
CA ILE A 346 1.88 12.83 18.20
C ILE A 346 1.78 13.90 19.28
N LEU A 347 0.74 14.75 19.23
CA LEU A 347 0.48 15.74 20.27
C LEU A 347 0.28 15.07 21.63
N GLY A 348 -0.46 13.95 21.67
CA GLY A 348 -0.60 13.14 22.88
C GLY A 348 0.74 12.64 23.41
N LEU A 349 1.60 12.10 22.54
CA LEU A 349 2.95 11.66 22.94
C LEU A 349 3.78 12.78 23.56
N LEU A 350 3.66 14.02 23.04
CA LEU A 350 4.33 15.19 23.61
C LEU A 350 3.74 15.60 24.96
N VAL A 351 2.42 15.73 25.05
CA VAL A 351 1.71 16.14 26.28
C VAL A 351 1.95 15.14 27.42
N PHE A 352 1.95 13.85 27.11
CA PHE A 352 2.18 12.78 28.08
C PHE A 352 3.67 12.42 28.27
N HIS A 353 4.59 13.23 27.73
CA HIS A 353 6.04 13.06 27.90
C HIS A 353 6.54 11.64 27.55
N SER A 354 6.03 11.09 26.44
CA SER A 354 6.44 9.77 25.97
C SER A 354 7.96 9.72 25.73
N PRO A 355 8.66 8.68 26.20
CA PRO A 355 10.09 8.51 25.95
C PRO A 355 10.40 8.22 24.47
N VAL A 356 9.39 7.83 23.70
CA VAL A 356 9.47 7.59 22.26
C VAL A 356 8.53 8.54 21.55
N LEU A 357 9.11 9.46 20.78
CA LEU A 357 8.35 10.30 19.86
C LEU A 357 8.34 9.66 18.47
N ILE A 358 7.27 9.96 17.74
CA ILE A 358 7.00 9.37 16.44
C ILE A 358 6.72 10.49 15.44
N ILE A 359 7.27 10.36 14.24
CA ILE A 359 6.91 11.19 13.08
C ILE A 359 6.15 10.33 12.08
N THR A 360 5.07 10.89 11.60
CA THR A 360 4.25 10.36 10.53
C THR A 360 5.03 10.24 9.23
N GLY A 361 5.11 9.03 8.66
CA GLY A 361 5.52 8.86 7.28
C GLY A 361 4.36 9.04 6.32
N PHE A 362 4.66 9.48 5.09
CA PHE A 362 3.63 9.67 4.06
C PHE A 362 2.93 8.36 3.70
N VAL A 363 3.67 7.26 3.54
CA VAL A 363 3.11 6.01 3.02
C VAL A 363 2.01 5.46 3.92
N PRO A 364 2.18 5.32 5.25
CA PRO A 364 1.10 4.87 6.12
C PRO A 364 -0.05 5.88 6.23
N VAL A 365 0.26 7.18 6.29
CA VAL A 365 -0.77 8.22 6.34
C VAL A 365 -1.68 8.18 5.13
N PHE A 366 -1.12 7.98 3.95
CA PHE A 366 -1.89 7.90 2.72
C PHE A 366 -2.47 6.51 2.50
N PHE A 367 -1.65 5.49 2.25
CA PHE A 367 -2.13 4.20 1.73
C PHE A 367 -2.96 3.41 2.75
N ASP A 368 -2.55 3.39 4.02
CA ASP A 368 -3.29 2.61 5.03
C ASP A 368 -4.65 3.27 5.30
N ASN A 369 -4.67 4.57 5.57
CA ASN A 369 -5.91 5.27 5.90
C ASN A 369 -6.83 5.44 4.70
N ALA A 370 -6.29 5.69 3.50
CA ALA A 370 -7.10 5.71 2.28
C ALA A 370 -7.80 4.37 2.06
N THR A 371 -7.06 3.26 2.19
CA THR A 371 -7.66 1.92 2.07
C THR A 371 -8.73 1.70 3.11
N ILE A 372 -8.45 2.00 4.39
CA ILE A 372 -9.42 1.85 5.47
C ILE A 372 -10.68 2.66 5.17
N ALA A 373 -10.55 3.91 4.71
CA ALA A 373 -11.68 4.77 4.36
C ALA A 373 -12.46 4.28 3.14
N VAL A 374 -11.80 3.72 2.11
CA VAL A 374 -12.47 3.08 0.96
C VAL A 374 -13.45 2.01 1.44
N PHE A 375 -13.01 1.15 2.36
CA PHE A 375 -13.87 0.10 2.93
C PHE A 375 -14.92 0.65 3.89
N ALA A 376 -14.56 1.62 4.75
CA ALA A 376 -15.49 2.26 5.68
C ALA A 376 -16.65 2.93 4.93
N ASN A 377 -16.36 3.76 3.94
CA ASN A 377 -17.35 4.49 3.13
C ASN A 377 -18.33 3.52 2.45
N LYS A 378 -17.84 2.39 1.93
CA LYS A 378 -18.71 1.42 1.24
C LYS A 378 -19.80 0.81 2.13
N VAL A 379 -19.51 0.60 3.42
CA VAL A 379 -20.41 -0.12 4.32
C VAL A 379 -21.02 0.74 5.43
N GLY A 380 -20.44 1.91 5.72
CA GLY A 380 -20.85 2.83 6.79
C GLY A 380 -20.98 4.29 6.37
N GLY A 381 -20.64 4.65 5.13
CA GLY A 381 -20.66 6.05 4.67
C GLY A 381 -19.42 6.83 5.07
#